data_AF-A0A074LPL6-F1
#
_entry.id   AF-A0A074LPL6-F1
#
_cell.length_a   1.000
_cell.length_b   1.000
_cell.length_c   1.000
_cell.angle_alpha   90.00
_cell.angle_beta   90.00
_cell.angle_gamma   90.00
#
_symmetry.space_group_name_H-M   'P 1'
#
loop_
_entity.id
_entity.type
_entity.pdbx_description
1 polymer ?
#
loop_
_entity_poly.entity_id
_entity_poly.type
_entity_poly.pdbx_seq_one_letter_code
_entity_poly.pdbx_strand_id
1 'polypeptide(L)' 'MGKYLQQMNESQVQINYDEEIDRVIVKYVSPTNGEVINQIPSKDFVDFEKEFVKTIGLLFDKSV' A
#
# COMPACT_ATOMS: atom_id res chain seq x y z
N MET A 1 9.99 7.86 -19.49
CA MET A 1 10.80 7.68 -18.26
C MET A 1 11.19 8.97 -17.55
N GLY A 2 11.66 10.02 -18.23
CA GLY A 2 12.14 11.25 -17.55
C GLY A 2 11.14 12.01 -16.68
N LYS A 3 9.83 12.04 -17.03
CA LYS A 3 8.80 12.74 -16.23
C LYS A 3 8.47 12.06 -14.89
N TYR A 4 8.51 10.73 -14.83
CA TYR A 4 8.23 9.98 -13.60
C TYR A 4 9.31 10.21 -12.53
N LEU A 5 10.57 10.33 -12.96
CA LEU A 5 11.69 10.61 -12.06
C LEU A 5 11.70 12.07 -11.58
N GLN A 6 11.24 13.02 -12.40
CA GLN A 6 11.12 14.43 -11.98
C GLN A 6 10.02 14.64 -10.92
N GLN A 7 8.88 13.98 -11.02
CA GLN A 7 7.84 14.03 -9.98
C GLN A 7 8.31 13.43 -8.65
N MET A 8 9.23 12.46 -8.68
CA MET A 8 9.78 11.86 -7.46
C MET A 8 10.74 12.79 -6.69
N ASN A 9 11.38 13.75 -7.35
CA ASN A 9 12.33 14.67 -6.70
C ASN A 9 11.68 15.68 -5.74
N GLU A 10 10.36 15.86 -5.80
CA GLU A 10 9.59 16.73 -4.91
C GLU A 10 8.57 15.96 -4.05
N SER A 11 8.36 14.67 -4.31
CA SER A 11 7.39 13.86 -3.56
C SER A 11 7.87 13.56 -2.13
N GLN A 12 6.96 13.67 -1.17
CA GLN A 12 7.18 13.20 0.19
C GLN A 12 7.06 11.68 0.24
N VAL A 13 8.05 10.99 0.81
CA VAL A 13 7.99 9.53 1.02
C VAL A 13 7.39 9.26 2.40
N GLN A 14 6.32 8.47 2.44
CA GLN A 14 5.73 7.93 3.67
C GLN A 14 5.93 6.42 3.70
N ILE A 15 6.47 5.91 4.81
CA ILE A 15 6.70 4.48 5.01
C ILE A 15 5.86 4.05 6.21
N ASN A 16 4.99 3.08 6.01
CA ASN A 16 4.12 2.53 7.05
C ASN A 16 4.23 1.01 7.04
N TYR A 17 4.10 0.39 8.20
CA TYR A 17 3.95 -1.06 8.31
C TYR A 17 2.48 -1.40 8.55
N ASP A 18 1.96 -2.35 7.77
CA ASP A 18 0.60 -2.85 7.85
C ASP A 18 0.60 -4.19 8.57
N GLU A 19 0.09 -4.20 9.80
CA GLU A 19 0.11 -5.36 10.69
C GLU A 19 -0.84 -6.47 10.22
N GLU A 20 -1.91 -6.14 9.48
CA GLU A 20 -2.91 -7.12 9.03
C GLU A 20 -2.33 -8.10 8.00
N ILE A 21 -1.40 -7.62 7.17
CA ILE A 21 -0.79 -8.37 6.08
C ILE A 21 0.72 -8.55 6.25
N ASP A 22 1.26 -8.18 7.43
CA ASP A 22 2.69 -8.23 7.79
C ASP A 22 3.58 -7.63 6.68
N ARG A 23 3.31 -6.37 6.31
CA ARG A 23 3.94 -5.78 5.12
C ARG A 23 4.29 -4.31 5.26
N VAL A 24 5.46 -3.94 4.75
CA VAL A 24 5.86 -2.52 4.62
C VAL A 24 5.23 -1.93 3.35
N ILE A 25 4.57 -0.79 3.51
CA ILE A 25 3.94 -0.01 2.46
C ILE A 25 4.66 1.33 2.33
N VAL A 26 5.19 1.60 1.15
CA VAL A 26 5.82 2.87 0.77
C VAL A 26 4.87 3.66 -0.10
N LYS A 27 4.57 4.91 0.27
CA LYS A 27 3.74 5.86 -0.49
C LYS A 27 4.58 7.05 -0.90
N TYR A 28 4.50 7.42 -2.18
CA TYR A 28 4.99 8.69 -2.70
C TYR A 28 3.82 9.65 -2.75
N VAL A 29 3.94 10.75 -2.02
CA VAL A 29 2.85 11.71 -1.81
C VAL A 29 3.23 13.04 -2.45
N SER A 30 2.28 13.64 -3.15
CA SER A 30 2.43 14.96 -3.73
C SER A 30 2.61 16.00 -2.63
N PRO A 31 3.66 16.83 -2.70
CA PRO A 31 3.93 17.84 -1.66
C PRO A 31 2.92 18.99 -1.69
N THR A 32 2.20 19.18 -2.81
CA THR A 32 1.32 20.33 -3.00
C THR A 32 -0.10 20.10 -2.49
N ASN A 33 -0.61 18.88 -2.58
CA ASN A 33 -1.99 18.54 -2.23
C ASN A 33 -2.14 17.30 -1.33
N GLY A 34 -1.05 16.59 -1.02
CA GLY A 34 -1.09 15.42 -0.16
C GLY A 34 -1.66 14.15 -0.82
N GLU A 35 -1.88 14.15 -2.13
CA GLU A 35 -2.37 12.98 -2.84
C GLU A 35 -1.28 11.91 -3.03
N VAL A 36 -1.66 10.63 -2.92
CA VAL A 36 -0.74 9.52 -3.19
C VAL A 36 -0.51 9.41 -4.69
N ILE A 37 0.69 9.79 -5.13
CA ILE A 37 1.14 9.68 -6.52
C ILE A 37 1.43 8.22 -6.87
N ASN A 38 2.03 7.48 -5.95
CA ASN A 38 2.37 6.09 -6.15
C ASN A 38 2.47 5.32 -4.83
N GLN A 39 2.27 4.00 -4.88
CA GLN A 39 2.39 3.11 -3.73
C GLN A 39 3.09 1.81 -4.11
N ILE A 40 3.97 1.33 -3.23
CA ILE A 40 4.66 0.04 -3.34
C ILE A 40 4.46 -0.73 -2.03
N PRO A 41 3.81 -1.91 -2.05
CA PRO A 41 3.10 -2.54 -3.18
C PRO A 41 1.92 -1.70 -3.68
N SER A 42 1.40 -1.98 -4.88
CA SER A 42 0.25 -1.23 -5.41
C SER A 42 -0.96 -1.33 -4.49
N LYS A 43 -1.86 -0.32 -4.55
CA LYS A 43 -3.06 -0.30 -3.72
C LYS A 43 -3.92 -1.55 -3.92
N ASP A 44 -4.17 -1.92 -5.17
CA ASP A 44 -5.01 -3.08 -5.51
C ASP A 44 -4.43 -4.39 -4.96
N PHE A 45 -3.09 -4.52 -4.92
CA PHE A 45 -2.43 -5.70 -4.35
C PHE A 45 -2.60 -5.75 -2.82
N VAL A 46 -2.40 -4.62 -2.13
CA VAL A 46 -2.61 -4.51 -0.69
C VAL A 46 -4.07 -4.81 -0.33
N ASP A 47 -5.03 -4.25 -1.07
CA ASP A 47 -6.45 -4.49 -0.86
C ASP A 47 -6.80 -5.97 -1.04
N PHE A 48 -6.25 -6.61 -2.08
CA PHE A 48 -6.42 -8.04 -2.32
C PHE A 48 -5.89 -8.88 -1.15
N GLU A 49 -4.69 -8.60 -0.65
CA GLU A 49 -4.11 -9.36 0.46
C GLU A 49 -4.92 -9.23 1.75
N LYS A 50 -5.44 -8.04 2.05
CA LYS A 50 -6.31 -7.84 3.21
C LYS A 50 -7.59 -8.69 3.11
N GLU A 51 -8.26 -8.66 1.97
CA GLU A 51 -9.45 -9.48 1.75
C GLU A 51 -9.14 -10.98 1.74
N PHE A 52 -7.97 -11.38 1.23
CA PHE A 52 -7.50 -12.77 1.27
C PHE A 52 -7.27 -13.25 2.71
N VAL A 53 -6.49 -12.52 3.51
CA VAL A 53 -6.24 -12.85 4.92
C VAL A 53 -7.54 -12.95 5.71
N LYS A 54 -8.46 -11.99 5.50
CA LYS A 54 -9.79 -12.00 6.13
C LYS A 54 -10.62 -13.22 5.72
N THR A 55 -10.64 -13.56 4.43
CA THR A 55 -11.39 -14.72 3.92
C THR A 55 -10.85 -16.02 4.52
N ILE A 56 -9.53 -16.17 4.54
CA ILE A 56 -8.87 -17.33 5.14
C ILE A 56 -9.16 -17.40 6.65
N GLY A 57 -9.08 -16.28 7.36
CA GLY A 57 -9.44 -16.20 8.78
C GLY A 57 -10.88 -16.67 9.04
N LEU A 58 -11.85 -16.23 8.24
CA LEU A 58 -13.25 -16.68 8.34
C LEU A 58 -13.43 -18.18 8.08
N LEU A 59 -12.65 -18.78 7.18
CA LEU A 59 -12.70 -20.21 6.92
C LEU A 59 -12.17 -21.03 8.09
N PHE A 60 -11.08 -20.57 8.72
CA PHE A 60 -10.50 -21.22 9.90
C PHE A 60 -11.38 -21.06 11.14
N ASP A 61 -12.00 -19.90 11.35
CA ASP A 61 -12.92 -19.65 12.46
C ASP A 61 -14.18 -20.54 12.37
N LYS A 62 -14.68 -20.79 11.14
CA LYS A 62 -15.80 -21.72 10.90
C LYS A 62 -15.44 -23.21 11.02
N SER A 63 -14.16 -23.55 11.08
CA SER A 63 -13.69 -24.94 11.11
C SER A 63 -13.46 -25.46 12.54
N VAL A 64 -13.76 -24.65 13.56
CA VAL A 64 -13.68 -24.99 15.00
C VAL A 64 -15.08 -25.14 15.59
#